data_AF-A0A8H8ZBS0-F1
#
_entry.id   AF-A0A8H8ZBS0-F1
#
_cell.length_a   1.000
_cell.length_b   1.000
_cell.length_c   1.000
_cell.angle_alpha   90.00
_cell.angle_beta   90.00
_cell.angle_gamma   90.00
#
_symmetry.space_group_name_H-M   'P 1'
#
loop_
_entity.id
_entity.type
_entity.pdbx_description
1 polymer ?
#
loop_
_entity_poly.entity_id
_entity_poly.type
_entity_poly.pdbx_seq_one_letter_code
_entity_poly.pdbx_strand_id
1 'polypeptide(L)' 'MSNSPFLNSIRTDMRQKGYALKTEKTYLHWIKRFILF' A
#
# COMPACT_ATOMS: atom_id res chain seq x y z
N MET A 1 7.86 11.36 0.73
CA MET A 1 8.14 9.91 0.86
C MET A 1 8.57 9.44 -0.51
N SER A 2 9.73 8.80 -0.62
CA SER A 2 10.15 8.09 -1.83
C SER A 2 9.02 7.15 -2.26
N ASN A 3 8.34 7.53 -3.34
CA ASN A 3 7.19 6.83 -3.87
C ASN A 3 7.69 5.53 -4.51
N SER A 4 7.83 4.47 -3.71
CA SER A 4 8.17 3.15 -4.24
C SER A 4 7.16 2.78 -5.34
N PRO A 5 7.61 2.51 -6.57
CA PRO A 5 6.72 2.17 -7.67
C PRO A 5 5.90 0.92 -7.34
N PHE A 6 6.47 -0.04 -6.59
CA PHE A 6 5.78 -1.23 -6.11
C PHE A 6 4.61 -0.90 -5.17
N LEU A 7 4.85 -0.06 -4.15
CA LEU A 7 3.80 0.32 -3.20
C LEU A 7 2.68 1.13 -3.87
N ASN A 8 3.01 1.90 -4.92
CA ASN A 8 2.01 2.62 -5.71
C ASN A 8 1.15 1.67 -6.56
N SER A 9 1.72 0.63 -7.16
CA SER A 9 0.94 -0.38 -7.87
C SER A 9 -0.06 -1.09 -6.95
N ILE A 10 0.37 -1.47 -5.74
CA ILE A 10 -0.52 -2.07 -4.72
C ILE A 10 -1.63 -1.10 -4.33
N ARG A 11 -1.30 0.17 -4.08
CA ARG A 11 -2.29 1.22 -3.80
C ARG A 11 -3.37 1.31 -4.88
N THR A 12 -2.97 1.30 -6.15
CA THR A 12 -3.91 1.39 -7.28
C THR A 12 -4.81 0.16 -7.35
N ASP A 13 -4.25 -1.05 -7.19
CA ASP A 13 -5.03 -2.29 -7.12
C ASP A 13 -6.04 -2.27 -5.96
N MET A 14 -5.62 -1.82 -4.77
CA MET A 14 -6.51 -1.70 -3.62
C MET A 14 -7.65 -0.69 -3.86
N ARG A 15 -7.37 0.43 -4.54
CA ARG A 15 -8.41 1.40 -4.90
C ARG A 15 -9.39 0.86 -5.94
N GLN A 16 -8.90 0.13 -6.93
CA GLN A 16 -9.75 -0.54 -7.92
C GLN A 16 -10.69 -1.56 -7.27
N LYS A 17 -10.24 -2.22 -6.20
CA LYS A 17 -11.05 -3.15 -5.39
C LYS A 17 -12.00 -2.45 -4.40
N GLY A 18 -11.99 -1.11 -4.33
CA GLY A 18 -12.87 -0.35 -3.45
C GLY A 18 -12.52 -0.42 -1.96
N TYR A 19 -11.26 -0.73 -1.61
CA TYR A 19 -10.85 -0.68 -0.21
C TYR A 19 -10.93 0.73 0.37
N ALA A 20 -11.35 0.84 1.63
CA ALA A 20 -11.35 2.10 2.34
C ALA A 20 -9.92 2.68 2.45
N LEU A 21 -9.79 4.01 2.38
CA LEU A 21 -8.48 4.69 2.48
C LEU A 21 -7.72 4.37 3.79
N LYS A 22 -8.46 4.09 4.88
CA LYS A 22 -7.86 3.65 6.15
C LYS A 22 -7.21 2.27 6.01
N THR A 23 -7.89 1.33 5.34
CA THR A 23 -7.38 -0.02 5.07
C THR A 23 -6.15 0.02 4.16
N GLU A 24 -6.21 0.83 3.09
CA GLU A 24 -5.08 1.04 2.17
C GLU A 24 -3.81 1.49 2.93
N LYS A 25 -3.93 2.49 3.82
CA LYS A 25 -2.81 2.98 4.62
C LYS A 25 -2.24 1.93 5.56
N THR A 26 -3.10 1.20 6.28
CA THR A 26 -2.68 0.15 7.22
C THR A 26 -1.94 -0.96 6.48
N TYR A 27 -2.46 -1.40 5.34
CA TYR A 27 -1.86 -2.50 4.59
C TYR A 27 -0.51 -2.09 4.00
N LEU A 28 -0.43 -0.92 3.37
CA LEU A 28 0.84 -0.41 2.83
C LEU A 28 1.90 -0.22 3.92
N HIS A 29 1.50 0.17 5.14
CA HIS A 29 2.40 0.26 6.28
C HIS A 29 3.00 -1.10 6.65
N TRP A 30 2.17 -2.14 6.80
CA TRP A 30 2.63 -3.49 7.14
C TRP A 30 3.42 -4.15 6.01
N ILE A 31 3.01 -3.96 4.75
CA ILE A 31 3.76 -4.45 3.58
C ILE A 31 5.16 -3.85 3.54
N LYS A 32 5.27 -2.52 3.72
CA LYS A 32 6.57 -1.86 3.80
C LYS A 32 7.42 -2.43 4.94
N ARG A 33 6.83 -2.68 6.10
CA ARG A 33 7.52 -3.24 7.27
C ARG A 33 8.02 -4.66 6.98
N PHE A 34 7.21 -5.49 6.35
CA PHE A 34 7.54 -6.87 5.96
C PHE A 34 8.64 -6.97 4.89
N ILE A 35 8.81 -5.95 4.03
CA ILE A 35 9.90 -5.94 3.04
C ILE A 35 11.24 -5.54 3.67
N LEU A 36 11.18 -4.68 4.69
CA LEU A 36 12.37 -4.11 5.33
C LEU A 36 12.83 -4.90 6.57
N PHE A 37 12.01 -5.82 7.05
CA PHE A 37 12.26 -6.69 8.20
C PHE A 37 11.98 -8.14 7.79
#